data_AF-A0A8J3I381-F1
#
_entry.id   AF-A0A8J3I381-F1
#
_cell.length_a   1.000
_cell.length_b   1.000
_cell.length_c   1.000
_cell.angle_alpha   90.00
_cell.angle_beta   90.00
_cell.angle_gamma   90.00
#
_symmetry.space_group_name_H-M   'P 1'
#
loop_
_entity.id
_entity.type
_entity.pdbx_description
1 polymer ?
#
loop_
_entity_poly.entity_id
_entity_poly.type
_entity_poly.pdbx_seq_one_letter_code
_entity_poly.pdbx_strand_id
1 'polypeptide(L)'
;MGQMIGELVEATGRDRVPPETSAHHLRHTFARRYLAQYPDDIVGLAELLGHSSLETTRLYTKPTGKQLSSRVEQIDINAYS
;
A
#
# COMPACT_ATOMS: atom_id res chain seq x y z
N MET A 1 11.13 8.23 9.35
CA MET A 1 11.40 7.38 10.53
C MET A 1 10.66 6.06 10.34
N GLY A 2 11.35 5.03 9.84
CA GLY A 2 10.75 3.74 9.43
C GLY A 2 11.06 2.60 10.39
N GLN A 3 11.09 2.88 11.70
CA GLN A 3 11.63 2.00 12.75
C GLN A 3 10.81 0.72 12.96
N MET A 4 9.47 0.82 12.99
CA MET A 4 8.61 -0.28 13.45
C MET A 4 8.70 -1.56 12.60
N ILE A 5 8.78 -1.45 11.26
CA ILE A 5 8.89 -2.64 10.38
C ILE A 5 10.30 -3.22 10.40
N GLY A 6 11.34 -2.38 10.52
CA GLY A 6 12.72 -2.84 10.64
C GLY A 6 12.92 -3.62 11.93
N GLU A 7 12.38 -3.12 13.05
CA GLU A 7 12.41 -3.80 14.35
C GLU A 7 11.61 -5.09 14.33
N LEU A 8 10.45 -5.13 13.65
CA LEU A 8 9.68 -6.36 13.49
C LEU A 8 10.46 -7.44 12.73
N VAL A 9 11.21 -7.09 11.69
CA VAL A 9 12.06 -8.04 10.94
C VAL A 9 13.16 -8.63 11.82
N GLU A 10 13.80 -7.79 12.63
CA GLU A 10 14.85 -8.23 13.55
C GLU A 10 14.27 -9.06 14.72
N ALA A 11 13.09 -8.69 15.22
CA ALA A 11 12.40 -9.38 16.32
C ALA A 11 11.78 -10.71 15.90
N THR A 12 11.26 -10.81 14.66
CA THR A 12 10.86 -12.09 14.07
C THR A 12 12.11 -12.77 13.54
N GLY A 13 12.85 -13.45 14.41
CA GLY A 13 14.11 -14.12 14.07
C GLY A 13 14.08 -14.79 12.69
N ARG A 14 15.18 -14.67 11.94
CA ARG A 14 15.43 -15.14 10.55
C ARG A 14 14.92 -16.55 10.19
N ASP A 15 14.51 -17.34 11.17
CA ASP A 15 13.98 -18.69 11.04
C ASP A 15 12.54 -18.75 10.50
N ARG A 16 11.75 -17.68 10.66
CA ARG A 16 10.32 -17.65 10.23
C ARG A 16 10.05 -16.89 8.94
N VAL A 17 11.06 -16.25 8.37
CA VAL A 17 10.92 -15.36 7.23
C VAL A 17 12.01 -15.72 6.21
N PRO A 18 11.69 -15.85 4.91
CA PRO A 18 12.69 -16.18 3.89
C PRO A 18 13.88 -15.21 3.97
N PRO A 19 15.13 -15.68 3.81
CA PRO A 19 16.34 -14.86 3.96
C PRO A 19 16.38 -13.66 3.00
N GLU A 20 15.63 -13.72 1.90
CA GLU A 20 15.47 -12.65 0.90
C GLU A 20 14.46 -11.55 1.30
N THR A 21 13.85 -11.67 2.48
CA THR A 21 12.78 -10.75 2.90
C THR A 21 13.36 -9.52 3.56
N SER A 22 13.40 -8.42 2.82
CA SER A 22 13.80 -7.12 3.35
C SER A 22 12.67 -6.43 4.13
N ALA A 23 13.05 -5.52 5.04
CA ALA A 23 12.09 -4.59 5.66
C ALA A 23 11.28 -3.79 4.61
N HIS A 24 11.83 -3.58 3.41
CA HIS A 24 11.11 -2.97 2.30
C HIS A 24 9.99 -3.87 1.77
N HIS A 25 10.24 -5.16 1.56
CA HIS A 25 9.21 -6.13 1.13
C HIS A 25 8.05 -6.24 2.12
N LEU A 26 8.35 -6.23 3.42
CA LEU A 26 7.32 -6.30 4.46
C LEU A 26 6.52 -5.01 4.56
N ARG A 27 7.16 -3.85 4.46
CA ARG A 27 6.47 -2.56 4.34
C ARG A 27 5.50 -2.58 3.15
N HIS A 28 5.95 -3.10 2.02
CA HIS A 28 5.16 -3.17 0.79
C HIS A 28 3.97 -4.13 0.92
N THR A 29 4.16 -5.26 1.60
CA THR A 29 3.13 -6.26 1.85
C THR A 29 2.09 -5.76 2.84
N PHE A 30 2.54 -5.13 3.93
CA PHE A 30 1.68 -4.49 4.93
C PHE A 30 0.80 -3.41 4.28
N ALA A 31 1.41 -2.48 3.53
CA ALA A 31 0.68 -1.40 2.87
C ALA A 31 -0.41 -1.90 1.93
N ARG A 32 -0.11 -2.92 1.10
CA ARG A 32 -1.11 -3.52 0.21
C ARG A 32 -2.25 -4.20 0.96
N ARG A 33 -1.95 -4.94 2.04
CA ARG A 33 -2.99 -5.61 2.83
C ARG A 33 -3.88 -4.61 3.56
N TYR A 34 -3.28 -3.55 4.11
CA TYR A 34 -4.02 -2.49 4.78
C TYR A 34 -5.01 -1.83 3.82
N LEU A 35 -4.57 -1.39 2.64
CA LEU A 35 -5.45 -0.77 1.64
C LEU A 35 -6.43 -1.74 1.00
N ALA A 36 -6.15 -3.05 1.00
CA ALA A 36 -7.14 -4.04 0.57
C ALA A 36 -8.32 -4.14 1.55
N GLN A 37 -8.09 -3.84 2.84
CA GLN A 37 -9.12 -3.87 3.88
C GLN A 37 -9.75 -2.49 4.13
N TYR A 38 -8.97 -1.42 3.98
CA TYR A 38 -9.35 -0.02 4.16
C TYR A 38 -8.94 0.80 2.92
N PRO A 39 -9.65 0.68 1.79
CA PRO A 39 -9.23 1.23 0.50
C PRO A 39 -9.10 2.76 0.45
N ASP A 40 -9.85 3.47 1.28
CA ASP A 40 -9.87 4.94 1.31
C ASP A 40 -8.95 5.54 2.39
N ASP A 41 -8.27 4.73 3.20
CA ASP A 41 -7.45 5.20 4.33
C ASP A 41 -5.95 5.34 3.99
N ILE A 42 -5.64 6.11 2.95
CA ILE A 42 -4.25 6.38 2.56
C ILE A 42 -3.51 7.24 3.59
N VAL A 43 -4.25 8.09 4.31
CA VAL A 43 -3.68 8.98 5.33
C VAL A 43 -3.27 8.19 6.56
N GLY A 44 -4.15 7.32 7.08
CA GLY A 44 -3.83 6.43 8.19
C GLY A 44 -2.68 5.48 7.84
N LEU A 45 -2.62 4.99 6.59
CA LEU A 45 -1.46 4.22 6.13
C LEU A 45 -0.16 5.05 6.19
N ALA A 46 -0.19 6.31 5.76
CA ALA A 46 1.00 7.17 5.79
C ALA A 46 1.48 7.44 7.22
N GLU A 47 0.55 7.66 8.16
CA GLU A 47 0.84 7.82 9.58
C GLU A 47 1.45 6.54 10.19
N LEU A 48 0.86 5.37 9.91
CA LEU A 48 1.36 4.07 10.36
C LEU A 48 2.76 3.74 9.82
N LEU A 49 3.06 4.19 8.61
CA LEU A 49 4.38 4.00 7.98
C LEU A 49 5.40 5.09 8.38
N GLY A 50 4.96 6.15 9.05
CA GLY A 50 5.81 7.29 9.41
C GLY A 50 6.30 8.09 8.20
N HIS A 51 5.49 8.14 7.14
CA HIS A 51 5.78 8.92 5.93
C HIS A 51 5.42 10.38 6.15
N SER A 52 6.39 11.28 5.94
CA SER A 52 6.17 12.73 6.01
C SER A 52 5.43 13.30 4.81
N SER A 53 5.28 12.53 3.73
CA SER A 53 4.55 12.91 2.52
C SER A 53 3.69 11.78 2.01
N LEU A 54 2.45 12.12 1.63
CA LEU A 54 1.53 11.18 0.97
C LEU A 54 2.03 10.74 -0.41
N GLU A 55 2.93 11.49 -1.04
CA GLU A 55 3.54 11.12 -2.33
C GLU A 55 4.23 9.75 -2.27
N THR A 56 4.92 9.46 -1.15
CA THR A 56 5.60 8.18 -0.94
C THR A 56 4.59 7.03 -0.75
N THR A 57 3.43 7.32 -0.15
CA THR A 57 2.35 6.35 0.08
C THR A 57 1.48 6.14 -1.17
N ARG A 58 1.39 7.14 -2.06
CA ARG A 58 0.62 7.10 -3.33
C ARG A 58 1.01 5.92 -4.22
N LEU A 59 2.27 5.45 -4.13
CA LEU A 59 2.73 4.29 -4.88
C LEU A 59 1.88 3.03 -4.61
N TYR A 60 1.29 2.91 -3.42
CA TYR A 60 0.47 1.76 -3.03
C TYR A 60 -0.96 1.81 -3.56
N THR A 61 -1.47 2.99 -3.93
CA THR A 61 -2.83 3.17 -4.45
C THR A 61 -2.89 3.31 -5.96
N LYS A 62 -1.74 3.29 -6.65
CA LYS A 62 -1.66 3.50 -8.10
C LYS A 62 -2.41 2.39 -8.86
N PRO A 63 -3.55 2.70 -9.51
CA PRO A 63 -4.25 1.72 -10.32
C PRO A 63 -3.47 1.42 -11.60
N THR A 64 -3.63 0.21 -12.11
CA THR A 64 -3.14 -0.15 -13.44
C THR A 64 -3.94 0.58 -14.53
N GLY A 65 -3.34 0.75 -15.71
CA GLY A 65 -4.03 1.36 -16.86
C GLY A 65 -5.35 0.66 -17.19
N LYS A 66 -5.38 -0.68 -17.12
CA LYS A 66 -6.60 -1.47 -17.33
C LYS A 66 -7.70 -1.16 -16.30
N GLN A 67 -7.34 -1.04 -15.02
CA GLN A 67 -8.29 -0.66 -13.97
C GLN A 67 -8.83 0.76 -14.17
N LEU A 68 -8.00 1.68 -14.65
CA LEU A 68 -8.45 3.03 -15.00
C LEU A 68 -9.42 3.00 -16.19
N SER A 69 -9.11 2.27 -17.26
CA SER A 69 -9.99 2.12 -18.41
C SER A 69 -11.35 1.55 -18.02
N SER A 70 -11.38 0.45 -17.26
CA SER A 70 -12.64 -0.13 -16.80
C SER A 70 -13.44 0.80 -15.89
N ARG A 71 -12.78 1.62 -15.07
CA ARG A 71 -13.48 2.64 -14.27
C ARG A 71 -14.13 3.69 -15.15
N VAL A 72 -13.44 4.16 -16.20
CA VAL A 72 -13.97 5.13 -17.17
C VAL A 72 -15.17 4.56 -17.93
N GLU A 73 -15.10 3.29 -18.35
CA GLU A 73 -16.21 2.58 -19.01
C GLU A 73 -17.45 2.43 -18.12
N GLN A 74 -17.24 2.38 -16.79
CA GLN A 74 -18.31 2.28 -15.80
C GLN A 74 -18.85 3.62 -15.31
N ILE A 75 -18.28 4.76 -15.73
CA ILE A 75 -18.86 6.05 -15.38
C ILE A 75 -20.07 6.28 -16.27
N ASP A 76 -21.24 6.36 -15.64
CA ASP A 76 -22.52 6.73 -16.26
C ASP A 76 -22.54 8.23 -16.60
N ILE A 77 -21.71 8.64 -17.58
CA ILE A 77 -21.74 10.01 -18.16
C ILE A 77 -22.51 10.02 -19.47
N ASN A 78 -23.32 9.00 -19.76
CA ASN A 78 -24.25 9.07 -20.88
C ASN A 78 -25.38 10.04 -20.52
N ALA A 79 -25.14 11.32 -20.78
CA ALA A 79 -26.12 12.39 -20.83
C ALA A 79 -27.12 12.25 -22.01
N TYR A 80 -27.43 11.00 -22.37
CA TYR A 80 -28.44 10.62 -23.36
C TYR A 80 -29.31 9.49 -22.78
N SER A 81 -29.85 9.71 -21.59
CA SER A 81 -31.01 8.96 -21.10
C SER A 81 -32.14 9.91 -20.79
#